data_AF-W6YCB6-F1
#
_entry.id   AF-W6YCB6-F1
#
_cell.length_a   1.000
_cell.length_b   1.000
_cell.length_c   1.000
_cell.angle_alpha   90.00
_cell.angle_beta   90.00
_cell.angle_gamma   90.00
#
_symmetry.space_group_name_H-M   'P 1'
#
loop_
_entity.id
_entity.type
_entity.pdbx_description
1 polymer ?
#
loop_
_entity_poly.entity_id
_entity_poly.type
_entity_poly.pdbx_seq_one_letter_code
_entity_poly.pdbx_strand_id
1 'polypeptide(L)' 'NYDGSYGSGHGNSDSVSLFGRCGGKGYTGPTTCRYGRCVAFNPWFSMCI' A
#
# COMPACT_ATOMS: atom_id res chain seq x y z
N ASN A 1 -3.05 14.43 -13.20
CA ASN A 1 -2.64 13.94 -11.85
C ASN A 1 -3.01 12.47 -11.68
N TYR A 2 -2.30 11.58 -12.36
CA TYR A 2 -2.36 10.15 -12.06
C TYR A 2 -0.93 9.75 -11.70
N ASP A 3 -0.67 9.66 -10.39
CA ASP A 3 0.56 9.08 -9.86
C ASP A 3 0.51 7.57 -10.11
N GLY A 4 0.87 7.20 -11.35
CA GLY A 4 1.00 5.82 -11.79
C GLY A 4 2.38 5.32 -11.43
N SER A 5 2.51 4.70 -10.26
CA SER A 5 3.78 4.17 -9.76
C SER A 5 3.69 2.66 -9.59
N TYR A 6 3.62 1.93 -10.72
CA TYR A 6 4.07 0.54 -10.83
C TYR A 6 5.49 0.59 -11.39
N GLY A 7 6.46 0.88 -10.52
CA GLY A 7 7.85 1.08 -10.94
C GLY A 7 8.84 0.93 -9.79
N SER A 8 9.65 -0.11 -9.90
CA SER A 8 10.75 -0.51 -9.03
C SER A 8 11.76 0.62 -8.77
N GLY A 9 12.18 0.81 -7.53
CA GLY A 9 13.34 1.64 -7.20
C GLY A 9 13.37 2.09 -5.75
N HIS A 10 14.48 1.81 -5.06
CA HIS A 10 14.73 2.20 -3.68
C HIS A 10 14.59 3.71 -3.49
N GLY A 11 13.64 4.15 -2.66
CA GLY A 11 13.59 5.53 -2.19
C GLY A 11 12.26 5.92 -1.59
N ASN A 12 12.11 5.77 -0.26
CA ASN A 12 11.21 6.53 0.61
C ASN A 12 9.87 6.99 -0.01
N SER A 13 9.18 6.06 -0.67
CA SER A 13 7.79 6.15 -1.13
C SER A 13 6.97 5.14 -0.32
N ASP A 14 7.19 5.13 1.00
CA ASP A 14 6.66 4.16 1.97
C ASP A 14 5.14 4.22 2.17
N SER A 15 4.44 4.99 1.34
CA SER A 15 3.03 5.28 1.49
C SER A 15 2.23 4.80 0.27
N VAL A 16 1.32 3.85 0.51
CA VAL A 16 0.40 3.25 -0.45
C VAL A 16 -0.74 4.21 -0.77
N SER A 17 -1.02 4.43 -2.05
CA SER A 17 -2.17 5.24 -2.49
C SER A 17 -3.51 4.68 -2.00
N LEU A 18 -4.54 5.51 -1.96
CA LEU A 18 -5.90 5.07 -1.62
C LEU A 18 -6.31 3.90 -2.52
N PHE A 19 -6.96 2.90 -1.95
CA PHE A 19 -7.29 1.61 -2.56
C PHE A 19 -6.10 0.72 -2.95
N GLY A 20 -4.87 1.10 -2.62
CA GLY A 20 -3.70 0.26 -2.77
C GLY A 20 -3.55 -0.76 -1.63
N ARG A 21 -2.84 -1.86 -1.89
CA ARG A 21 -2.54 -2.89 -0.88
C ARG A 21 -1.46 -2.40 0.07
N CYS A 22 -1.76 -2.37 1.36
CA CYS A 22 -0.87 -1.97 2.45
C CYS A 22 -0.51 -3.11 3.40
N GLY A 23 -0.97 -4.33 3.15
CA GLY A 23 -0.67 -5.42 4.06
C GLY A 23 -1.26 -6.77 3.67
N GLY A 24 -1.01 -7.73 4.55
CA GLY A 24 -1.43 -9.11 4.45
C GLY A 24 -0.26 -10.09 4.55
N LYS A 25 -0.57 -11.34 4.91
CA LYS A 25 0.43 -12.40 5.06
C LYS A 25 1.23 -12.59 3.76
N GLY A 26 2.55 -12.45 3.86
CA GLY A 26 3.50 -12.54 2.74
C GLY A 26 3.70 -11.23 1.95
N TYR A 27 3.07 -10.13 2.35
CA TYR A 27 3.32 -8.82 1.74
C TYR A 27 4.59 -8.18 2.28
N THR A 28 5.51 -7.80 1.39
CA THR A 28 6.82 -7.18 1.72
C THR A 28 6.93 -5.74 1.21
N GLY A 29 5.83 -5.17 0.72
CA GLY A 29 5.77 -3.80 0.24
C GLY A 29 5.45 -2.79 1.33
N PRO A 30 5.24 -1.52 0.95
CA PRO A 30 4.93 -0.44 1.87
C PRO A 30 3.63 -0.68 2.63
N THR A 31 3.66 -0.52 3.96
CA THR A 31 2.51 -0.82 4.83
C THR A 31 1.76 0.42 5.32
N THR A 32 2.32 1.60 5.08
CA THR A 32 1.71 2.87 5.47
C THR A 32 0.83 3.37 4.34
N CYS A 33 -0.32 3.93 4.65
CA CYS A 33 -1.19 4.54 3.64
C CYS A 33 -0.85 6.02 3.46
N ARG A 34 -0.77 6.50 2.22
CA ARG A 34 -0.57 7.91 1.90
C ARG A 34 -1.78 8.75 2.32
N TYR A 35 -2.96 8.18 2.16
CA TYR A 35 -4.23 8.72 2.62
C TYR A 35 -5.12 7.60 3.16
N GLY A 36 -5.93 7.92 4.16
CA GLY A 36 -6.79 6.95 4.81
C GLY A 36 -6.04 6.07 5.80
N ARG A 37 -6.60 4.90 6.10
CA ARG A 37 -6.06 3.91 7.03
C ARG A 37 -5.93 2.54 6.35
N CYS A 38 -4.93 1.78 6.77
CA CYS A 38 -4.76 0.41 6.31
C CYS A 38 -5.80 -0.48 6.99
N VAL A 39 -6.77 -0.99 6.24
CA VAL A 39 -7.83 -1.87 6.77
C VAL A 39 -7.60 -3.28 6.27
N ALA A 40 -7.57 -4.24 7.21
CA ALA A 40 -7.50 -5.65 6.89
C ALA A 40 -8.87 -6.17 6.46
N PHE A 41 -8.96 -6.66 5.23
CA PHE A 41 -10.14 -7.35 4.72
C PHE A 41 -10.06 -8.83 5.07
N ASN A 42 -8.87 -9.42 4.95
CA ASN A 42 -8.59 -10.80 5.28
C ASN A 42 -7.14 -10.94 5.78
N PRO A 43 -6.74 -12.09 6.36
CA PRO A 43 -5.36 -12.30 6.83
C PRO A 43 -4.27 -12.11 5.76
N TRP A 44 -4.65 -12.23 4.49
CA TRP A 44 -3.75 -12.14 3.34
C TRP A 44 -3.80 -10.79 2.62
N PHE A 45 -4.78 -9.95 2.92
CA PHE A 45 -5.02 -8.72 2.18
C PHE A 45 -5.51 -7.57 3.07
N SER A 46 -4.77 -6.46 3.02
CA SER A 46 -5.14 -5.19 3.64
C SER A 46 -4.99 -4.07 2.62
N MET A 47 -5.93 -3.13 2.62
CA MET A 47 -6.01 -2.05 1.64
C MET A 47 -6.24 -0.71 2.32
N CYS A 48 -5.68 0.35 1.74
CA CYS A 48 -5.86 1.72 2.19
C CYS A 48 -7.24 2.23 1.82
N ILE A 49 -8.03 2.61 2.81
CA ILE A 49 -9.35 3.24 2.64
C ILE A 49 -9.54 4.43 3.58
#